data_AF-A0A090W7U2-F1
#
_entry.id   AF-A0A090W7U2-F1
#
_cell.length_a   1.000
_cell.length_b   1.000
_cell.length_c   1.000
_cell.angle_alpha   90.00
_cell.angle_beta   90.00
_cell.angle_gamma   90.00
#
_symmetry.space_group_name_H-M   'P 1'
#
loop_
_entity.id
_entity.type
_entity.pdbx_description
1 polymer ?
#
loop_
_entity_poly.entity_id
_entity_poly.type
_entity_poly.pdbx_seq_one_letter_code
_entity_poly.pdbx_strand_id
1 'polypeptide(L)'
;MKALKIETTLFVFENENELPEDVSKLIDLAKKARLKAYAPYSNFAVGAAILLDNNEVVTGSNQENASYPSGLCAERTAIYYAGAKYPDAKILKIAIVAGSLKFETSQPIPPCGACTSYCRI
;
A
#
# COMPACT_ATOMS: atom_id res chain seq x y z
N MET A 1 -16.17 29.72 7.21
CA MET A 1 -16.06 28.35 6.67
C MET A 1 -15.34 28.46 5.32
N LYS A 2 -14.15 27.87 5.14
CA LYS A 2 -13.43 27.92 3.86
C LYS A 2 -13.79 26.68 3.03
N ALA A 3 -14.19 26.87 1.78
CA ALA A 3 -14.43 25.77 0.86
C ALA A 3 -13.08 25.16 0.47
N LEU A 4 -12.90 23.87 0.76
CA LEU A 4 -11.74 23.09 0.34
C LEU A 4 -12.22 22.11 -0.72
N LYS A 5 -11.78 22.32 -1.96
CA LYS A 5 -12.09 21.44 -3.09
C LYS A 5 -10.93 20.46 -3.25
N ILE A 6 -11.20 19.17 -3.13
CA ILE A 6 -10.23 18.09 -3.32
C ILE A 6 -10.66 17.34 -4.58
N GLU A 7 -9.77 17.27 -5.56
CA GLU A 7 -9.98 16.54 -6.82
C GLU A 7 -9.02 15.34 -6.86
N THR A 8 -9.45 14.23 -7.48
CA THR A 8 -8.64 13.02 -7.60
C THR A 8 -8.78 12.47 -9.01
N THR A 9 -7.65 12.14 -9.63
CA THR A 9 -7.60 11.54 -10.96
C THR A 9 -7.30 10.04 -10.84
N LEU A 10 -8.12 9.22 -11.48
CA LEU A 10 -7.91 7.78 -11.59
C LEU A 10 -7.34 7.48 -12.97
N PHE A 11 -6.12 6.93 -13.01
CA PHE A 11 -5.53 6.37 -14.22
C PHE A 11 -5.67 4.85 -14.17
N VAL A 12 -6.21 4.25 -15.23
CA VAL A 12 -6.36 2.81 -15.36
C VAL A 12 -5.48 2.37 -16.52
N PHE A 13 -4.59 1.43 -16.26
CA PHE A 13 -3.68 0.83 -17.24
C PHE A 13 -4.06 -0.61 -17.45
N GLU A 14 -4.04 -1.08 -18.69
CA GLU A 14 -4.35 -2.48 -19.01
C GLU A 14 -3.16 -3.39 -18.73
N ASN A 15 -1.92 -2.88 -18.88
CA ASN A 15 -0.70 -3.67 -18.80
C ASN A 15 0.39 -3.03 -17.93
N GLU A 16 1.23 -3.88 -17.33
CA GLU A 16 2.37 -3.43 -16.52
C GLU A 16 3.42 -2.61 -17.33
N ASN A 17 3.49 -2.82 -18.64
CA ASN A 17 4.46 -2.18 -19.53
C ASN A 17 4.16 -0.70 -19.82
N GLU A 18 2.95 -0.23 -19.52
CA GLU A 18 2.53 1.16 -19.70
C GLU A 18 2.85 2.03 -18.49
N LEU A 19 3.31 1.41 -17.39
CA LEU A 19 3.63 2.14 -16.17
C LEU A 19 4.96 2.90 -16.30
N PRO A 20 5.03 4.13 -15.75
CA PRO A 20 6.30 4.82 -15.56
C PRO A 20 7.31 3.95 -14.80
N GLU A 21 8.58 4.02 -15.18
CA GLU A 21 9.61 3.12 -14.66
C GLU A 21 9.79 3.21 -13.13
N ASP A 22 9.63 4.41 -12.58
CA ASP A 22 9.67 4.66 -11.13
C ASP A 22 8.50 4.02 -10.39
N VAL A 23 7.31 4.00 -10.99
CA VAL A 23 6.12 3.33 -10.44
C VAL A 23 6.28 1.80 -10.54
N SER A 24 6.79 1.30 -11.67
CA SER A 24 7.05 -0.13 -11.87
C SER A 24 8.00 -0.69 -10.80
N LYS A 25 9.11 0.02 -10.52
CA LYS A 25 10.04 -0.34 -9.44
C LYS A 25 9.37 -0.38 -8.06
N LEU A 26 8.47 0.57 -7.77
CA LEU A 26 7.75 0.62 -6.50
C LEU A 26 6.74 -0.53 -6.38
N ILE A 27 6.06 -0.89 -7.47
CA ILE A 27 5.17 -2.06 -7.55
C ILE A 27 5.94 -3.35 -7.30
N ASP A 28 7.12 -3.52 -7.88
CA ASP A 28 7.95 -4.71 -7.65
C ASP A 28 8.35 -4.88 -6.18
N LEU A 29 8.65 -3.76 -5.50
CA LEU A 29 8.92 -3.77 -4.06
C LEU A 29 7.67 -4.14 -3.25
N ALA A 30 6.49 -3.65 -3.65
CA ALA A 30 5.22 -4.03 -3.03
C ALA A 30 4.88 -5.52 -3.27
N LYS A 31 5.14 -6.06 -4.47
CA LYS A 31 5.02 -7.50 -4.79
C LYS A 31 5.92 -8.33 -3.86
N LYS A 32 7.17 -7.92 -3.66
CA LYS A 32 8.10 -8.59 -2.73
C LYS A 32 7.65 -8.49 -1.28
N ALA A 33 7.11 -7.35 -0.86
CA ALA A 33 6.58 -7.15 0.49
C ALA A 33 5.37 -8.05 0.76
N ARG A 34 4.49 -8.22 -0.24
CA ARG A 34 3.30 -9.10 -0.16
C ARG A 34 3.67 -10.54 0.19
N LEU A 35 4.80 -11.05 -0.30
CA LEU A 35 5.30 -12.40 0.02
C LEU A 35 5.64 -12.60 1.51
N LYS A 36 5.80 -11.51 2.26
CA LYS A 36 6.08 -11.51 3.71
C LYS A 36 4.82 -11.20 4.54
N ALA A 37 3.64 -11.26 3.95
CA ALA A 37 2.38 -11.06 4.66
C ALA A 37 2.15 -12.17 5.70
N TYR A 38 1.74 -11.78 6.91
CA TYR A 38 1.22 -12.72 7.89
C TYR A 38 -0.32 -12.68 7.82
N ALA A 39 -0.89 -13.62 7.07
CA ALA A 39 -2.34 -13.67 6.81
C ALA A 39 -2.95 -15.08 6.90
N PRO A 40 -2.75 -15.82 8.01
CA PRO A 40 -3.23 -17.20 8.12
C PRO A 40 -4.76 -17.31 8.22
N TYR A 41 -5.45 -16.25 8.65
CA TYR A 41 -6.90 -16.29 8.89
C TYR A 41 -7.66 -15.99 7.59
N SER A 42 -7.35 -14.88 6.91
CA SER A 42 -8.02 -14.54 5.65
C SER A 42 -7.45 -15.26 4.44
N ASN A 43 -6.19 -15.70 4.49
CA ASN A 43 -5.43 -16.15 3.33
C ASN A 43 -5.35 -15.08 2.22
N PHE A 44 -5.34 -13.81 2.62
CA PHE A 44 -5.28 -12.67 1.72
C PHE A 44 -4.02 -11.84 2.00
N ALA A 45 -3.11 -11.83 1.03
CA ALA A 45 -1.81 -11.18 1.19
C ALA A 45 -1.80 -9.82 0.51
N VAL A 46 -1.35 -8.81 1.24
CA VAL A 46 -1.20 -7.42 0.79
C VAL A 46 0.22 -6.95 1.09
N GLY A 47 0.84 -6.30 0.11
CA GLY A 47 2.11 -5.60 0.24
C GLY A 47 1.96 -4.14 -0.15
N ALA A 48 2.70 -3.28 0.52
CA ALA A 48 2.79 -1.86 0.23
C ALA A 48 4.26 -1.42 0.15
N ALA A 49 4.54 -0.46 -0.71
CA ALA A 49 5.84 0.20 -0.83
C ALA A 49 5.64 1.71 -0.95
N ILE A 50 6.41 2.47 -0.16
CA ILE A 50 6.29 3.91 0.02
C ILE A 50 7.61 4.55 -0.40
N LEU A 51 7.56 5.47 -1.36
CA LEU A 51 8.69 6.33 -1.71
C LEU A 51 8.62 7.61 -0.87
N LEU A 52 9.72 7.93 -0.21
CA LEU A 52 9.91 9.14 0.58
C LEU A 52 10.69 10.22 -0.20
N ASP A 53 10.60 11.48 0.22
CA ASP A 53 11.29 12.62 -0.39
C ASP A 53 12.80 12.65 -0.19
N ASN A 54 13.31 11.85 0.75
CA ASN A 54 14.73 11.56 0.91
C ASN A 54 15.23 10.40 0.03
N ASN A 55 14.42 9.95 -0.94
CA ASN A 55 14.67 8.81 -1.85
C ASN A 55 14.72 7.42 -1.18
N GLU A 56 14.37 7.31 0.10
CA GLU A 56 14.25 6.02 0.76
C GLU A 56 12.93 5.35 0.39
N VAL A 57 12.95 4.01 0.30
CA VAL A 57 11.73 3.20 0.09
C VAL A 57 11.44 2.36 1.32
N VAL A 58 10.25 2.55 1.88
CA VAL A 58 9.75 1.79 3.02
C VAL A 58 8.72 0.78 2.53
N THR A 59 8.80 -0.46 3.01
CA THR A 59 7.85 -1.52 2.64
C THR A 59 7.09 -2.03 3.85
N GLY A 60 5.90 -2.55 3.62
CA GLY A 60 5.06 -3.16 4.64
C GLY A 60 4.18 -4.25 4.05
N SER A 61 3.73 -5.15 4.91
CA SER A 61 2.75 -6.20 4.57
C SER A 61 1.64 -6.22 5.61
N ASN A 62 0.50 -6.82 5.27
CA ASN A 62 -0.56 -6.99 6.26
C ASN A 62 -0.13 -7.99 7.34
N GLN A 63 -0.50 -7.68 8.57
CA GLN A 63 -0.21 -8.44 9.77
C GLN A 63 -1.52 -8.75 10.46
N GLU A 64 -1.99 -9.99 10.33
CA GLU A 64 -3.23 -10.42 10.97
C GLU A 64 -3.02 -10.84 12.42
N ASN A 65 -4.13 -10.90 13.15
CA ASN A 65 -4.15 -11.36 14.53
C ASN A 65 -5.45 -12.12 14.78
N ALA A 66 -5.42 -13.09 15.71
CA ALA A 66 -6.62 -13.81 16.15
C ALA A 66 -7.71 -12.86 16.66
N SER A 67 -7.32 -11.74 17.27
CA SER A 67 -8.21 -10.60 17.52
C SER A 67 -8.27 -9.74 16.25
N TYR A 68 -9.36 -9.87 15.50
CA TYR A 68 -9.53 -9.23 14.20
C TYR A 68 -9.33 -7.70 14.20
N PRO A 69 -9.77 -6.92 15.20
CA PRO A 69 -9.51 -5.48 15.22
C PRO A 69 -8.04 -5.11 15.49
N SER A 70 -7.22 -6.06 15.92
CA SER A 70 -5.79 -5.85 16.22
C SER A 70 -4.89 -6.03 14.98
N GLY A 71 -5.44 -6.49 13.86
CA GLY A 71 -4.70 -6.62 12.61
C GLY A 71 -4.38 -5.28 11.94
N LEU A 72 -3.26 -5.23 11.23
CA LEU A 72 -2.82 -4.06 10.46
C LEU A 72 -2.79 -4.37 8.96
N CYS A 73 -3.30 -3.43 8.17
CA CYS A 73 -3.19 -3.48 6.71
C CYS A 73 -1.77 -3.07 6.29
N ALA A 74 -1.34 -3.49 5.10
CA ALA A 74 0.01 -3.25 4.62
C ALA A 74 0.37 -1.76 4.55
N GLU A 75 -0.59 -0.92 4.16
CA GLU A 75 -0.45 0.53 4.07
C GLU A 75 -0.13 1.13 5.44
N ARG A 76 -0.92 0.75 6.47
CA ARG A 76 -0.70 1.24 7.85
C ARG A 76 0.63 0.76 8.40
N THR A 77 1.00 -0.50 8.16
CA THR A 77 2.32 -1.02 8.54
C THR A 77 3.44 -0.19 7.91
N ALA A 78 3.37 0.08 6.61
CA ALA A 78 4.40 0.84 5.90
C ALA A 78 4.45 2.31 6.35
N ILE A 79 3.30 2.97 6.52
CA ILE A 79 3.20 4.38 6.94
C ILE A 79 3.75 4.57 8.37
N TYR A 80 3.34 3.73 9.31
CA TYR A 80 3.85 3.82 10.68
C TYR A 80 5.34 3.51 10.76
N TYR A 81 5.83 2.55 9.99
CA TYR A 81 7.25 2.27 9.94
C TYR A 81 8.05 3.41 9.31
N ALA A 82 7.52 4.04 8.25
CA ALA A 82 8.12 5.21 7.63
C ALA A 82 8.21 6.38 8.62
N GLY A 83 7.12 6.71 9.31
CA GLY A 83 7.10 7.79 10.31
C GLY A 83 7.99 7.50 11.53
N ALA A 84 8.14 6.24 11.93
CA ALA A 84 9.04 5.87 13.02
C ALA A 84 10.53 5.94 12.64
N LYS A 85 10.87 5.56 11.40
CA LYS A 85 12.26 5.50 10.94
C LYS A 85 12.75 6.81 10.33
N TYR A 86 11.87 7.54 9.65
CA TYR A 86 12.15 8.79 8.95
C TYR A 86 11.09 9.85 9.33
N PRO A 87 11.11 10.37 10.57
CA PRO A 87 10.04 11.22 11.10
C PRO A 87 9.82 12.53 10.33
N ASP A 88 10.88 13.06 9.71
CA ASP A 88 10.83 14.32 8.95
C ASP A 88 10.58 14.12 7.44
N ALA A 89 10.61 12.87 6.96
CA ALA A 89 10.48 12.57 5.54
C ALA A 89 9.02 12.58 5.10
N LYS A 90 8.76 13.18 3.94
CA LYS A 90 7.42 13.22 3.35
C LYS A 90 7.21 12.01 2.46
N ILE A 91 6.01 11.45 2.50
CA ILE A 91 5.60 10.42 1.56
C ILE A 91 5.33 11.08 0.21
N LEU A 92 5.95 10.57 -0.85
CA LEU A 92 5.74 11.02 -2.22
C LEU A 92 4.78 10.12 -2.99
N LYS A 93 4.95 8.79 -2.84
CA LYS A 93 4.16 7.78 -3.57
C LYS A 93 3.96 6.55 -2.71
N ILE A 94 2.84 5.86 -2.94
CA ILE A 94 2.57 4.55 -2.38
C ILE A 94 2.11 3.60 -3.50
N ALA A 95 2.70 2.41 -3.57
CA ALA A 95 2.22 1.30 -4.39
C ALA A 95 1.65 0.21 -3.47
N ILE A 96 0.51 -0.36 -3.86
CA ILE A 96 -0.18 -1.41 -3.11
C ILE A 96 -0.44 -2.57 -4.05
N VAL A 97 -0.09 -3.79 -3.60
CA VAL A 97 -0.32 -5.02 -4.34
C VAL A 97 -1.06 -5.97 -3.41
N ALA A 98 -2.23 -6.42 -3.84
CA ALA A 98 -3.11 -7.26 -3.04
C ALA A 98 -3.59 -8.45 -3.87
N GLY A 99 -3.93 -9.55 -3.19
CA GLY A 99 -4.62 -10.66 -3.82
C GLY A 99 -4.75 -11.85 -2.89
N SER A 100 -5.72 -12.71 -3.20
CA SER A 100 -5.93 -13.97 -2.49
C SER A 100 -4.76 -14.93 -2.72
N LEU A 101 -4.44 -15.72 -1.70
CA LEU A 101 -3.51 -16.85 -1.82
C LEU A 101 -4.18 -18.12 -2.36
N LYS A 102 -5.51 -18.14 -2.42
CA LYS A 102 -6.30 -19.32 -2.80
C LYS A 102 -6.98 -19.20 -4.16
N PHE A 103 -7.26 -17.99 -4.61
CA PHE A 103 -8.06 -17.72 -5.81
C PHE A 103 -7.39 -16.65 -6.66
N GLU A 104 -7.52 -16.77 -7.98
CA GLU A 104 -7.11 -15.69 -8.88
C GLU A 104 -7.94 -14.44 -8.60
N THR A 105 -7.26 -13.30 -8.54
CA THR A 105 -7.90 -12.01 -8.32
C THR A 105 -7.76 -11.19 -9.59
N SER A 106 -8.84 -11.09 -10.36
CA SER A 106 -8.86 -10.45 -11.68
C SER A 106 -9.20 -8.96 -11.62
N GLN A 107 -9.67 -8.45 -10.47
CA GLN A 107 -10.03 -7.05 -10.29
C GLN A 107 -9.07 -6.35 -9.33
N PRO A 108 -8.74 -5.07 -9.58
CA PRO A 108 -7.95 -4.26 -8.66
C PRO A 108 -8.71 -4.07 -7.34
N ILE A 109 -8.02 -4.30 -6.23
CA ILE A 109 -8.59 -4.19 -4.89
C ILE A 109 -8.26 -2.80 -4.33
N PRO A 110 -9.27 -1.96 -4.06
CA PRO A 110 -9.02 -0.65 -3.48
C PRO A 110 -8.56 -0.76 -2.02
N PRO A 111 -7.79 0.22 -1.51
CA PRO A 111 -7.46 0.28 -0.09
C PRO A 111 -8.73 0.40 0.76
N CYS A 112 -8.71 -0.18 1.96
CA CYS A 112 -9.88 -0.12 2.85
C CYS A 112 -10.11 1.32 3.36
N GLY A 113 -11.36 1.63 3.76
CA GLY A 113 -11.74 3.00 4.16
C GLY A 113 -10.89 3.59 5.29
N ALA A 114 -10.38 2.75 6.20
CA ALA A 114 -9.44 3.18 7.23
C ALA A 114 -8.11 3.62 6.62
N CYS A 115 -7.54 2.84 5.68
CA CYS A 115 -6.31 3.16 4.97
C CYS A 115 -6.48 4.35 4.02
N THR A 116 -7.67 4.57 3.44
CA THR A 116 -7.90 5.74 2.56
C THR A 116 -7.62 7.06 3.28
N SER A 117 -7.90 7.15 4.59
CA SER A 117 -7.61 8.35 5.37
C SER A 117 -6.11 8.62 5.52
N TYR A 118 -5.29 7.55 5.52
CA TYR A 118 -3.82 7.65 5.61
C TYR A 118 -3.15 7.78 4.23
N CYS A 119 -3.78 7.27 3.17
CA CYS A 119 -3.31 7.40 1.80
C CYS A 119 -3.74 8.71 1.12
N ARG A 120 -4.46 9.59 1.83
CA ARG A 120 -4.65 11.00 1.46
C ARG A 120 -3.39 11.80 1.80
N ILE A 121 -2.30 11.44 1.14
CA ILE A 121 -1.02 12.15 1.17
C ILE A 121 -1.11 13.33 0.20
#